data_AF-A0AA41L549-F1
#
_entry.id   AF-A0AA41L549-F1
#
_cell.length_a   1.000
_cell.length_b   1.000
_cell.length_c   1.000
_cell.angle_alpha   90.00
_cell.angle_beta   90.00
_cell.angle_gamma   90.00
#
_symmetry.space_group_name_H-M   'P 1'
#
loop_
_entity.id
_entity.type
_entity.pdbx_description
1 polymer ?
#
loop_
_entity_poly.entity_id
_entity_poly.type
_entity_poly.pdbx_seq_one_letter_code
_entity_poly.pdbx_strand_id
1 'polypeptide(L)'
;MQQALAQNGVSLYGVLDLAVVADRDSGKSTTAVNSGQQTASRFGIKGNEELGGGMHASFVVESQIEADTGNPSFAGRPFGSQSWVGLSGSFGSIKLGRMFTPYFGAIATNDPFDAKGPGESTRVFQDSGVRMDNTVKYSLPDLHGFYADLAYGAGEVAGNASANRQVSADAGYAAGPLNVELAYHDTNDALGVRAARSTLVAGNYDFGPLRGWMVLARSRNGASLDTRDTLVGVSIPFGRSLIAADVVRKSDRIVRNANATQLALGYYYTISKRTNLYVVSSNLRNGSAASYQAALPGGTRRLVAAGMRHQF
;
A
#
# COMPACT_ATOMS: atom_id res chain seq x y z
N MET A 1 -28.35 13.34 -19.66
CA MET A 1 -28.67 12.65 -18.39
C MET A 1 -28.51 11.16 -18.62
N GLN A 2 -27.41 10.56 -18.15
CA GLN A 2 -27.21 9.12 -18.20
C GLN A 2 -27.28 8.63 -16.76
N GLN A 3 -28.40 7.98 -16.43
CA GLN A 3 -28.66 7.39 -15.12
C GLN A 3 -27.60 6.30 -14.87
N ALA A 4 -26.89 6.42 -13.74
CA ALA A 4 -26.14 5.30 -13.20
C ALA A 4 -27.14 4.22 -12.80
N LEU A 5 -27.05 3.04 -13.41
CA LEU A 5 -27.79 1.85 -13.01
C LEU A 5 -27.23 1.36 -11.66
N ALA A 6 -27.61 2.03 -10.57
CA ALA A 6 -27.53 1.46 -9.24
C ALA A 6 -28.80 0.61 -9.02
N GLN A 7 -28.91 -0.50 -9.75
CA GLN A 7 -29.84 -1.56 -9.37
C GLN A 7 -29.10 -2.52 -8.43
N ASN A 8 -29.62 -2.68 -7.21
CA ASN A 8 -29.33 -3.78 -6.28
C ASN A 8 -27.87 -3.91 -5.79
N GLY A 9 -27.36 -2.92 -5.04
CA GLY A 9 -26.15 -3.09 -4.22
C GLY A 9 -24.83 -3.24 -4.99
N VAL A 10 -24.85 -3.28 -6.32
CA VAL A 10 -23.67 -3.38 -7.19
C VAL A 10 -23.27 -2.00 -7.73
N SER A 11 -21.96 -1.75 -7.82
CA SER A 11 -21.42 -0.48 -8.35
C SER A 11 -20.11 -0.70 -9.10
N LEU A 12 -20.02 -0.07 -10.27
CA LEU A 12 -18.75 0.19 -10.95
C LEU A 12 -18.06 1.37 -10.26
N TYR A 13 -16.74 1.30 -10.11
CA TYR A 13 -15.92 2.40 -9.61
C TYR A 13 -14.56 2.41 -10.29
N GLY A 14 -13.85 3.54 -10.22
CA GLY A 14 -12.47 3.58 -10.65
C GLY A 14 -11.75 4.87 -10.34
N VAL A 15 -10.47 4.90 -10.71
CA VAL A 15 -9.62 6.08 -10.70
C VAL A 15 -8.65 6.02 -11.86
N LEU A 16 -8.50 7.15 -12.54
CA LEU A 16 -7.41 7.41 -13.47
C LEU A 16 -6.47 8.42 -12.86
N ASP A 17 -5.19 8.07 -12.84
CA ASP A 17 -4.12 8.91 -12.35
C ASP A 17 -2.97 8.88 -13.36
N LEU A 18 -2.63 10.05 -13.88
CA LEU A 18 -1.59 10.26 -14.86
C LEU A 18 -0.74 11.46 -14.45
N ALA A 19 0.58 11.31 -14.59
CA ALA A 19 1.54 12.37 -14.34
C ALA A 19 2.63 12.41 -15.39
N VAL A 20 3.15 13.60 -15.64
CA VAL A 20 4.48 13.76 -16.23
C VAL A 20 5.50 13.53 -15.12
N VAL A 21 6.41 12.59 -15.34
CA VAL A 21 7.45 12.20 -14.40
C VAL A 21 8.82 12.52 -14.98
N ALA A 22 9.61 13.30 -14.25
CA ALA A 22 11.04 13.41 -14.45
C ALA A 22 11.75 12.46 -13.48
N ASP A 23 12.49 11.50 -14.03
CA ASP A 23 13.25 10.51 -13.25
C ASP A 23 14.73 10.70 -13.52
N ARG A 24 15.49 10.98 -12.46
CA ARG A 24 16.94 11.09 -12.50
C ARG A 24 17.54 10.01 -11.64
N ASP A 25 18.11 9.00 -12.29
CA ASP A 25 18.77 7.87 -11.65
C ASP A 25 20.27 7.91 -11.97
N SER A 26 21.08 8.03 -10.92
CA SER A 26 22.54 7.85 -11.00
C SER A 26 23.21 8.66 -12.13
N GLY A 27 22.73 9.89 -12.33
CA GLY A 27 23.25 10.84 -13.32
C GLY A 27 22.54 10.83 -14.67
N LYS A 28 21.70 9.83 -14.97
CA LYS A 28 20.88 9.78 -16.19
C LYS A 28 19.49 10.31 -15.92
N SER A 29 18.87 10.96 -16.91
CA SER A 29 17.53 11.53 -16.77
C SER A 29 16.60 11.02 -17.86
N THR A 30 15.36 10.74 -17.50
CA THR A 30 14.26 10.45 -18.40
C THR A 30 13.05 11.32 -18.06
N THR A 31 12.18 11.52 -19.04
CA THR A 31 10.88 12.16 -18.83
C THR A 31 9.84 11.35 -19.57
N ALA A 32 8.76 11.01 -18.88
CA ALA A 32 7.69 10.18 -19.40
C ALA A 32 6.34 10.64 -18.85
N VAL A 33 5.27 10.22 -19.52
CA VAL A 33 3.96 10.15 -18.88
C VAL A 33 3.89 8.78 -18.23
N ASN A 34 3.51 8.73 -16.95
CA ASN A 34 3.32 7.48 -16.23
C ASN A 34 1.97 7.45 -15.53
N SER A 35 1.45 6.24 -15.35
CA SER A 35 0.28 6.03 -14.51
C SER A 35 0.61 6.00 -13.02
N GLY A 36 -0.36 6.40 -12.22
CA GLY A 36 -0.46 6.06 -10.80
C GLY A 36 0.56 6.69 -9.85
N GLN A 37 0.92 7.96 -10.06
CA GLN A 37 1.92 8.65 -9.23
C GLN A 37 1.35 9.29 -7.95
N GLN A 38 0.03 9.24 -7.73
CA GLN A 38 -0.63 9.49 -6.44
C GLN A 38 -1.41 8.25 -5.96
N THR A 39 -2.09 7.53 -6.84
CA THR A 39 -2.77 6.26 -6.57
C THR A 39 -2.72 5.42 -7.83
N ALA A 40 -2.55 4.11 -7.69
CA ALA A 40 -2.65 3.21 -8.83
C ALA A 40 -3.98 3.42 -9.58
N SER A 41 -3.91 3.58 -10.91
CA SER A 41 -5.09 3.64 -11.77
C SER A 41 -5.76 2.28 -11.80
N ARG A 42 -7.08 2.27 -11.75
CA ARG A 42 -7.87 1.05 -11.58
C ARG A 42 -9.32 1.26 -11.97
N PHE A 43 -9.97 0.16 -12.29
CA PHE A 43 -11.42 0.07 -12.36
C PHE A 43 -11.85 -1.23 -11.70
N GLY A 44 -13.04 -1.24 -11.12
CA GLY A 44 -13.56 -2.42 -10.46
C GLY A 44 -15.06 -2.40 -10.32
N ILE A 45 -15.60 -3.59 -10.04
CA ILE A 45 -17.00 -3.79 -9.69
C ILE A 45 -17.01 -4.29 -8.25
N LYS A 46 -17.87 -3.71 -7.44
CA LYS A 46 -18.13 -4.14 -6.07
C LYS A 46 -19.62 -4.34 -5.85
N GLY A 47 -19.95 -5.23 -4.92
CA GLY A 47 -21.33 -5.48 -4.54
C GLY A 47 -21.49 -5.69 -3.05
N ASN A 48 -22.69 -5.39 -2.54
CA ASN A 48 -23.14 -5.69 -1.20
C ASN A 48 -24.62 -6.11 -1.23
N GLU A 49 -24.93 -7.26 -0.64
CA GLU A 49 -26.27 -7.84 -0.54
C GLU A 49 -26.62 -8.06 0.93
N GLU A 50 -27.77 -7.53 1.37
CA GLU A 50 -28.31 -7.81 2.70
C GLU A 50 -28.98 -9.18 2.70
N LEU A 51 -28.53 -10.07 3.59
CA LEU A 51 -29.03 -11.45 3.70
C LEU A 51 -30.10 -11.61 4.80
N GLY A 52 -30.47 -10.51 5.45
CA GLY A 52 -31.31 -10.49 6.65
C GLY A 52 -30.52 -10.77 7.93
N GLY A 53 -31.15 -10.49 9.09
CA GLY A 53 -30.54 -10.74 10.41
C GLY A 53 -29.24 -9.96 10.69
N GLY A 54 -29.02 -8.84 9.99
CA GLY A 54 -27.78 -8.06 10.07
C GLY A 54 -26.59 -8.64 9.29
N MET A 55 -26.79 -9.71 8.52
CA MET A 55 -25.75 -10.31 7.69
C MET A 55 -25.69 -9.70 6.29
N HIS A 56 -24.48 -9.62 5.74
CA HIS A 56 -24.25 -9.13 4.38
C HIS A 56 -23.25 -10.01 3.62
N ALA A 57 -23.55 -10.31 2.36
CA ALA A 57 -22.56 -10.80 1.40
C ALA A 57 -21.97 -9.62 0.62
N SER A 58 -20.67 -9.68 0.31
CA SER A 58 -20.00 -8.64 -0.47
C SER A 58 -18.94 -9.23 -1.39
N PHE A 59 -18.62 -8.53 -2.48
CA PHE A 59 -17.53 -8.91 -3.38
C PHE A 59 -16.83 -7.70 -3.96
N VAL A 60 -15.59 -7.90 -4.41
CA VAL A 60 -14.84 -6.98 -5.25
C VAL A 60 -14.10 -7.76 -6.32
N VAL A 61 -14.16 -7.27 -7.56
CA VAL A 61 -13.22 -7.59 -8.64
C VAL A 61 -12.65 -6.28 -9.19
N GLU A 62 -11.33 -6.10 -9.08
CA GLU A 62 -10.63 -4.85 -9.39
C GLU A 62 -9.41 -5.12 -10.27
N SER A 63 -9.37 -4.43 -11.41
CA SER A 63 -8.22 -4.36 -12.30
C SER A 63 -7.40 -3.13 -11.99
N GLN A 64 -6.08 -3.29 -11.87
CA GLN A 64 -5.14 -2.18 -11.92
C GLN A 64 -4.63 -2.05 -13.35
N ILE A 65 -4.61 -0.82 -13.87
CA ILE A 65 -4.27 -0.50 -15.26
C ILE A 65 -3.15 0.53 -15.31
N GLU A 66 -2.30 0.42 -16.32
CA GLU A 66 -1.35 1.44 -16.71
C GLU A 66 -2.06 2.40 -17.66
N ALA A 67 -2.69 3.45 -17.11
CA ALA A 67 -3.58 4.34 -17.86
C ALA A 67 -2.88 5.12 -19.00
N ASP A 68 -1.56 5.23 -18.96
CA ASP A 68 -0.71 5.85 -19.98
C ASP A 68 -0.55 4.97 -21.23
N THR A 69 -0.68 3.65 -21.08
CA THR A 69 -0.51 2.67 -22.17
C THR A 69 -1.74 1.82 -22.45
N GLY A 70 -2.71 1.80 -21.53
CA GLY A 70 -3.89 0.93 -21.59
C GLY A 70 -3.63 -0.53 -21.19
N ASN A 71 -2.41 -0.87 -20.76
CA ASN A 71 -2.06 -2.24 -20.36
C ASN A 71 -2.58 -2.57 -18.94
N PRO A 72 -2.84 -3.85 -18.62
CA PRO A 72 -3.02 -4.26 -17.23
C PRO A 72 -1.69 -4.13 -16.47
N SER A 73 -1.73 -3.63 -15.22
CA SER A 73 -0.53 -3.54 -14.36
C SER A 73 0.01 -4.91 -13.96
N PHE A 74 -0.82 -5.96 -14.02
CA PHE A 74 -0.46 -7.32 -13.69
C PHE A 74 -0.56 -8.20 -14.95
N ALA A 75 0.59 -8.55 -15.52
CA ALA A 75 0.66 -9.41 -16.69
C ALA A 75 -0.12 -10.72 -16.50
N GLY A 76 -1.03 -11.03 -17.42
CA GLY A 76 -1.86 -12.24 -17.35
C GLY A 76 -2.93 -12.26 -16.25
N ARG A 77 -3.11 -11.17 -15.48
CA ARG A 77 -4.06 -11.10 -14.36
C ARG A 77 -5.01 -9.91 -14.53
N PRO A 78 -6.12 -10.06 -15.28
CA PRO A 78 -7.05 -8.95 -15.53
C PRO A 78 -7.63 -8.34 -14.24
N PHE A 79 -7.83 -9.14 -13.19
CA PHE A 79 -8.26 -8.67 -11.85
C PHE A 79 -7.13 -8.82 -10.82
N GLY A 80 -5.92 -8.39 -11.21
CA GLY A 80 -4.71 -8.55 -10.40
C GLY A 80 -4.65 -7.65 -9.15
N SER A 81 -5.56 -6.69 -8.98
CA SER A 81 -5.58 -5.83 -7.79
C SER A 81 -6.32 -6.48 -6.62
N GLN A 82 -7.61 -6.78 -6.80
CA GLN A 82 -8.41 -7.49 -5.81
C GLN A 82 -9.42 -8.38 -6.52
N SER A 83 -9.67 -9.56 -5.94
CA SER A 83 -10.69 -10.48 -6.42
C SER A 83 -11.11 -11.36 -5.23
N TRP A 84 -12.20 -11.00 -4.57
CA TRP A 84 -12.66 -11.70 -3.37
C TRP A 84 -14.17 -11.62 -3.18
N VAL A 85 -14.70 -12.59 -2.42
CA VAL A 85 -16.05 -12.60 -1.86
C VAL A 85 -15.96 -12.65 -0.34
N GLY A 86 -16.96 -12.13 0.37
CA GLY A 86 -16.98 -12.14 1.82
C GLY A 86 -18.38 -12.13 2.43
N LEU A 87 -18.42 -12.51 3.69
CA LEU A 87 -19.60 -12.53 4.55
C LEU A 87 -19.31 -11.70 5.80
N SER A 88 -20.27 -10.90 6.23
CA SER A 88 -20.15 -10.09 7.44
C SER A 88 -21.43 -10.09 8.27
N GLY A 89 -21.29 -9.79 9.56
CA GLY A 89 -22.38 -9.69 10.52
C GLY A 89 -21.85 -9.28 11.89
N SER A 90 -22.59 -9.58 12.97
CA SER A 90 -22.17 -9.28 14.35
C SER A 90 -20.86 -9.94 14.77
N PHE A 91 -20.44 -10.99 14.08
CA PHE A 91 -19.19 -11.70 14.30
C PHE A 91 -17.96 -11.01 13.68
N GLY A 92 -18.12 -9.93 12.91
CA GLY A 92 -17.06 -9.32 12.10
C GLY A 92 -17.22 -9.67 10.62
N SER A 93 -16.11 -9.93 9.92
CA SER A 93 -16.16 -10.31 8.51
C SER A 93 -15.14 -11.40 8.14
N ILE A 94 -15.51 -12.27 7.20
CA ILE A 94 -14.63 -13.24 6.57
C ILE A 94 -14.59 -12.97 5.07
N LYS A 95 -13.40 -12.95 4.47
CA LYS A 95 -13.17 -12.80 3.03
C LYS A 95 -12.33 -13.94 2.48
N LEU A 96 -12.65 -14.36 1.25
CA LEU A 96 -11.97 -15.40 0.50
C LEU A 96 -11.52 -14.85 -0.86
N GLY A 97 -10.24 -14.95 -1.19
CA GLY A 97 -9.70 -14.59 -2.50
C GLY A 97 -8.37 -13.86 -2.45
N ARG A 98 -8.13 -12.98 -3.43
CA ARG A 98 -6.94 -12.12 -3.53
C ARG A 98 -7.21 -10.74 -2.98
N MET A 99 -6.41 -10.30 -2.02
CA MET A 99 -6.58 -9.02 -1.33
C MET A 99 -5.26 -8.44 -0.82
N PHE A 100 -5.26 -7.18 -0.38
CA PHE A 100 -4.11 -6.58 0.29
C PHE A 100 -3.77 -7.32 1.59
N THR A 101 -2.48 -7.35 1.94
CA THR A 101 -2.04 -7.84 3.24
C THR A 101 -2.47 -6.86 4.34
N PRO A 102 -2.93 -7.34 5.51
CA PRO A 102 -2.99 -6.57 6.76
C PRO A 102 -1.75 -5.68 6.98
N TYR A 103 -0.56 -6.26 6.78
CA TYR A 103 0.72 -5.55 6.93
C TYR A 103 0.89 -4.37 5.96
N PHE A 104 0.52 -4.52 4.69
CA PHE A 104 0.56 -3.41 3.74
C PHE A 104 -0.49 -2.34 4.07
N GLY A 105 -1.68 -2.75 4.51
CA GLY A 105 -2.72 -1.84 5.00
C GLY A 105 -2.20 -0.97 6.15
N ALA A 106 -1.42 -1.57 7.04
CA ALA A 106 -0.83 -0.87 8.18
C ALA A 106 0.24 0.18 7.76
N ILE A 107 1.03 -0.11 6.72
CA ILE A 107 1.95 0.87 6.14
C ILE A 107 1.15 2.00 5.47
N ALA A 108 0.19 1.66 4.62
CA ALA A 108 -0.56 2.62 3.81
C ALA A 108 -1.34 3.63 4.68
N THR A 109 -2.00 3.16 5.75
CA THR A 109 -2.70 4.03 6.69
C THR A 109 -1.77 4.90 7.54
N ASN A 110 -0.48 4.54 7.64
CA ASN A 110 0.53 5.25 8.42
C ASN A 110 1.65 5.89 7.58
N ASP A 111 1.36 6.21 6.33
CA ASP A 111 2.24 6.92 5.40
C ASP A 111 1.47 8.13 4.83
N PRO A 112 2.01 9.37 4.90
CA PRO A 112 1.32 10.55 4.36
C PRO A 112 1.12 10.50 2.83
N PHE A 113 1.81 9.58 2.13
CA PHE A 113 1.67 9.31 0.70
C PHE A 113 0.91 8.00 0.40
N ASP A 114 0.28 7.36 1.40
CA ASP A 114 -0.52 6.13 1.24
C ASP A 114 0.26 4.95 0.63
N ALA A 115 1.59 4.94 0.81
CA ALA A 115 2.51 4.03 0.14
C ALA A 115 2.33 4.03 -1.40
N LYS A 116 2.28 5.23 -2.00
CA LYS A 116 2.15 5.45 -3.46
C LYS A 116 3.06 6.56 -3.99
N GLY A 117 3.38 6.43 -5.28
CA GLY A 117 4.05 7.47 -6.05
C GLY A 117 5.51 7.71 -5.66
N PRO A 118 6.06 8.89 -5.99
CA PRO A 118 7.45 9.21 -5.69
C PRO A 118 7.80 9.17 -4.20
N GLY A 119 6.83 9.48 -3.32
CA GLY A 119 7.00 9.47 -1.87
C GLY A 119 6.78 8.11 -1.21
N GLU A 120 6.38 7.09 -1.96
CA GLU A 120 6.06 5.76 -1.43
C GLU A 120 7.16 5.19 -0.54
N SER A 121 6.81 4.85 0.70
CA SER A 121 7.72 4.23 1.66
C SER A 121 8.14 2.81 1.29
N THR A 122 7.27 2.02 0.65
CA THR A 122 7.54 0.65 0.17
C THR A 122 8.56 0.57 -0.97
N ARG A 123 8.93 1.71 -1.58
CA ARG A 123 10.09 1.79 -2.48
C ARG A 123 11.41 1.55 -1.75
N VAL A 124 11.43 1.86 -0.46
CA VAL A 124 12.62 1.81 0.41
C VAL A 124 12.49 0.70 1.43
N PHE A 125 11.32 0.52 2.07
CA PHE A 125 11.09 -0.55 3.04
C PHE A 125 11.36 -1.93 2.44
N GLN A 126 11.63 -2.92 3.29
CA GLN A 126 11.67 -4.31 2.86
C GLN A 126 10.35 -4.70 2.18
N ASP A 127 10.42 -5.06 0.90
CA ASP A 127 9.29 -5.68 0.22
C ASP A 127 8.94 -6.98 0.95
N SER A 128 7.74 -6.99 1.49
CA SER A 128 7.17 -8.07 2.26
C SER A 128 5.89 -8.59 1.62
N GLY A 129 5.53 -8.16 0.42
CA GLY A 129 4.26 -8.51 -0.22
C GLY A 129 3.15 -7.52 0.07
N VAL A 130 2.60 -6.95 -1.01
CA VAL A 130 1.49 -5.99 -0.96
C VAL A 130 0.14 -6.72 -0.94
N ARG A 131 0.04 -7.87 -1.58
CA ARG A 131 -1.19 -8.65 -1.74
C ARG A 131 -0.90 -10.14 -1.57
N MET A 132 -1.91 -10.89 -1.12
CA MET A 132 -1.87 -12.34 -1.00
C MET A 132 -2.90 -12.97 -1.93
N ASP A 133 -2.51 -14.08 -2.58
CA ASP A 133 -3.41 -14.98 -3.29
C ASP A 133 -3.99 -16.04 -2.33
N ASN A 134 -5.04 -16.75 -2.75
CA ASN A 134 -5.57 -17.92 -2.05
C ASN A 134 -5.81 -17.68 -0.56
N THR A 135 -6.37 -16.51 -0.24
CA THR A 135 -6.38 -15.99 1.13
C THR A 135 -7.74 -16.12 1.77
N VAL A 136 -7.73 -16.59 3.03
CA VAL A 136 -8.82 -16.39 3.99
C VAL A 136 -8.42 -15.24 4.90
N LYS A 137 -9.25 -14.20 5.00
CA LYS A 137 -9.05 -13.09 5.94
C LYS A 137 -10.25 -12.97 6.87
N TYR A 138 -9.99 -12.84 8.17
CA TYR A 138 -10.98 -12.49 9.18
C TYR A 138 -10.67 -11.09 9.74
N SER A 139 -11.72 -10.28 9.91
CA SER A 139 -11.66 -8.96 10.53
C SER A 139 -12.59 -8.93 11.73
N LEU A 140 -12.13 -8.36 12.86
CA LEU A 140 -12.97 -8.18 14.04
C LEU A 140 -14.20 -7.31 13.74
N PRO A 141 -15.32 -7.50 14.48
CA PRO A 141 -16.43 -6.55 14.47
C PRO A 141 -15.99 -5.19 15.04
N ASP A 142 -16.87 -4.20 14.97
CA ASP A 142 -16.63 -2.92 15.65
C ASP A 142 -16.53 -3.14 17.17
N LEU A 143 -15.37 -2.79 17.73
CA LEU A 143 -15.05 -2.93 19.15
C LEU A 143 -14.63 -1.56 19.74
N HIS A 144 -15.39 -0.50 19.43
CA HIS A 144 -15.19 0.83 20.00
C HIS A 144 -13.77 1.38 19.83
N GLY A 145 -13.26 1.27 18.61
CA GLY A 145 -11.93 1.74 18.22
C GLY A 145 -10.86 0.66 18.16
N PHE A 146 -11.06 -0.49 18.82
CA PHE A 146 -10.18 -1.64 18.60
C PHE A 146 -10.51 -2.31 17.25
N TYR A 147 -9.47 -2.65 16.51
CA TYR A 147 -9.59 -3.41 15.26
C TYR A 147 -8.47 -4.44 15.15
N ALA A 148 -8.72 -5.51 14.40
CA ALA A 148 -7.68 -6.46 14.01
C ALA A 148 -8.11 -7.23 12.76
N ASP A 149 -7.12 -7.55 11.93
CA ASP A 149 -7.23 -8.46 10.79
C ASP A 149 -6.27 -9.64 10.96
N LEU A 150 -6.71 -10.83 10.57
CA LEU A 150 -5.88 -12.02 10.42
C LEU A 150 -6.10 -12.61 9.02
N ALA A 151 -5.02 -12.83 8.28
CA ALA A 151 -5.03 -13.39 6.93
C ALA A 151 -4.09 -14.59 6.81
N TYR A 152 -4.57 -15.66 6.19
CA TYR A 152 -3.81 -16.84 5.83
C TYR A 152 -3.92 -17.10 4.33
N GLY A 153 -2.79 -17.11 3.63
CA GLY A 153 -2.68 -17.42 2.20
C GLY A 153 -2.06 -18.79 1.99
N ALA A 154 -2.79 -19.70 1.34
CA ALA A 154 -2.30 -21.02 1.01
C ALA A 154 -1.38 -20.97 -0.23
N GLY A 155 -0.25 -21.68 -0.17
CA GLY A 155 0.66 -21.76 -1.33
C GLY A 155 0.32 -22.84 -2.36
N GLU A 156 -0.65 -23.72 -2.04
CA GLU A 156 -1.24 -24.72 -2.95
C GLU A 156 -0.26 -25.72 -3.60
N VAL A 157 0.84 -26.04 -2.91
CA VAL A 157 1.80 -27.06 -3.35
C VAL A 157 1.49 -28.41 -2.70
N ALA A 158 1.08 -29.38 -3.51
CA ALA A 158 0.82 -30.75 -3.05
C ALA A 158 2.07 -31.34 -2.39
N GLY A 159 1.90 -31.91 -1.19
CA GLY A 159 3.00 -32.48 -0.40
C GLY A 159 3.89 -31.45 0.32
N ASN A 160 3.68 -30.14 0.13
CA ASN A 160 4.42 -29.09 0.86
C ASN A 160 3.50 -27.94 1.27
N ALA A 161 2.84 -28.09 2.42
CA ALA A 161 1.97 -27.04 2.99
C ALA A 161 2.72 -25.77 3.45
N SER A 162 4.06 -25.77 3.43
CA SER A 162 4.87 -24.60 3.75
C SER A 162 5.28 -23.80 2.53
N ALA A 163 5.40 -24.42 1.35
CA ALA A 163 5.76 -23.72 0.13
C ALA A 163 4.76 -22.60 -0.18
N ASN A 164 5.28 -21.41 -0.51
CA ASN A 164 4.54 -20.19 -0.88
C ASN A 164 3.48 -19.72 0.14
N ARG A 165 3.45 -20.31 1.34
CA ARG A 165 2.49 -19.94 2.39
C ARG A 165 2.77 -18.53 2.88
N GLN A 166 1.71 -17.78 3.14
CA GLN A 166 1.79 -16.44 3.71
C GLN A 166 0.85 -16.31 4.91
N VAL A 167 1.30 -15.61 5.95
CA VAL A 167 0.48 -15.25 7.12
C VAL A 167 0.65 -13.76 7.38
N SER A 168 -0.46 -13.05 7.55
CA SER A 168 -0.43 -11.63 7.86
C SER A 168 -1.45 -11.29 8.93
N ALA A 169 -1.14 -10.32 9.78
CA ALA A 169 -2.08 -9.80 10.75
C ALA A 169 -1.80 -8.33 11.04
N ASP A 170 -2.81 -7.61 11.49
CA ASP A 170 -2.68 -6.33 12.18
C ASP A 170 -3.65 -6.28 13.36
N ALA A 171 -3.30 -5.46 14.35
CA ALA A 171 -4.18 -5.11 15.44
C ALA A 171 -3.84 -3.70 15.93
N GLY A 172 -4.87 -2.91 16.21
CA GLY A 172 -4.70 -1.51 16.58
C GLY A 172 -5.86 -0.93 17.37
N TYR A 173 -5.69 0.35 17.69
CA TYR A 173 -6.68 1.18 18.35
C TYR A 173 -6.73 2.54 17.66
N ALA A 174 -7.93 2.89 17.19
CA ALA A 174 -8.23 4.18 16.58
C ALA A 174 -9.37 4.86 17.36
N ALA A 175 -9.07 6.00 17.98
CA ALA A 175 -10.08 6.81 18.66
C ALA A 175 -9.72 8.30 18.65
N GLY A 176 -10.68 9.12 18.25
CA GLY A 176 -10.50 10.56 18.13
C GLY A 176 -9.30 10.89 17.21
N PRO A 177 -8.30 11.64 17.68
CA PRO A 177 -7.13 12.02 16.87
C PRO A 177 -6.08 10.91 16.73
N LEU A 178 -6.14 9.83 17.52
CA LEU A 178 -5.08 8.83 17.62
C LEU A 178 -5.41 7.59 16.79
N ASN A 179 -4.40 7.08 16.06
CA ASN A 179 -4.34 5.72 15.55
C ASN A 179 -3.00 5.10 15.91
N VAL A 180 -3.00 3.88 16.46
CA VAL A 180 -1.79 3.07 16.71
C VAL A 180 -2.04 1.62 16.39
N GLU A 181 -1.06 0.94 15.82
CA GLU A 181 -1.18 -0.46 15.46
C GLU A 181 0.15 -1.21 15.40
N LEU A 182 0.04 -2.52 15.53
CA LEU A 182 1.09 -3.50 15.30
C LEU A 182 0.68 -4.35 14.11
N ALA A 183 1.56 -4.56 13.15
CA ALA A 183 1.32 -5.48 12.04
C ALA A 183 2.46 -6.47 11.84
N TYR A 184 2.09 -7.63 11.28
CA TYR A 184 2.94 -8.79 11.07
C TYR A 184 2.71 -9.37 9.68
N HIS A 185 3.79 -9.84 9.05
CA HIS A 185 3.74 -10.58 7.81
C HIS A 185 4.86 -11.62 7.75
N ASP A 186 4.55 -12.87 7.39
CA ASP A 186 5.50 -13.97 7.21
C ASP A 186 5.24 -14.63 5.86
N THR A 187 6.30 -14.74 5.06
CA THR A 187 6.26 -15.33 3.72
C THR A 187 7.26 -16.48 3.63
N ASN A 188 6.83 -17.55 3.00
CA ASN A 188 7.70 -18.65 2.58
C ASN A 188 7.91 -18.62 1.06
N ASP A 189 9.07 -19.09 0.62
CA ASP A 189 9.38 -19.35 -0.78
C ASP A 189 8.78 -20.67 -1.29
N ALA A 190 9.06 -21.00 -2.55
CA ALA A 190 8.55 -22.22 -3.20
C ALA A 190 9.07 -23.53 -2.59
N LEU A 191 10.15 -23.48 -1.80
CA LEU A 191 10.69 -24.64 -1.08
C LEU A 191 10.11 -24.75 0.34
N GLY A 192 9.37 -23.73 0.80
CA GLY A 192 8.83 -23.65 2.15
C GLY A 192 9.81 -23.07 3.16
N VAL A 193 10.91 -22.48 2.69
CA VAL A 193 11.85 -21.73 3.53
C VAL A 193 11.35 -20.30 3.68
N ARG A 194 11.54 -19.73 4.86
CA ARG A 194 11.05 -18.38 5.15
C ARG A 194 11.82 -17.35 4.33
N ALA A 195 11.11 -16.64 3.47
CA ALA A 195 11.67 -15.56 2.66
C ALA A 195 11.80 -14.28 3.47
N ALA A 196 10.74 -13.90 4.21
CA ALA A 196 10.77 -12.76 5.12
C ALA A 196 9.77 -12.92 6.27
N ARG A 197 10.15 -12.41 7.44
CA ARG A 197 9.26 -12.14 8.56
C ARG A 197 9.36 -10.66 8.92
N SER A 198 8.29 -9.93 8.66
CA SER A 198 8.20 -8.50 8.84
C SER A 198 7.25 -8.17 9.99
N THR A 199 7.63 -7.19 10.80
CA THR A 199 6.82 -6.69 11.90
C THR A 199 6.99 -5.18 11.93
N LEU A 200 5.90 -4.44 12.10
CA LEU A 200 5.93 -2.99 12.28
C LEU A 200 5.09 -2.57 13.46
N VAL A 201 5.50 -1.49 14.10
CA VAL A 201 4.65 -0.66 14.97
C VAL A 201 4.47 0.66 14.24
N ALA A 202 3.24 1.10 14.10
CA ALA A 202 2.91 2.33 13.42
C ALA A 202 1.87 3.13 14.20
N GLY A 203 1.82 4.42 13.91
CA GLY A 203 0.76 5.26 14.40
C GLY A 203 0.75 6.62 13.72
N ASN A 204 -0.39 7.28 13.86
CA ASN A 204 -0.58 8.65 13.43
C ASN A 204 -1.45 9.42 14.43
N TYR A 205 -1.26 10.73 14.45
CA TYR A 205 -2.00 11.61 15.34
C TYR A 205 -2.41 12.89 14.63
N ASP A 206 -3.68 13.24 14.75
CA ASP A 206 -4.25 14.49 14.26
C ASP A 206 -4.16 15.59 15.31
N PHE A 207 -3.26 16.56 15.09
CA PHE A 207 -3.07 17.68 16.00
C PHE A 207 -4.04 18.85 15.72
N GLY A 208 -4.91 18.73 14.71
CA GLY A 208 -5.77 19.80 14.20
C GLY A 208 -5.22 20.39 12.89
N PRO A 209 -4.25 21.33 12.94
CA PRO A 209 -3.72 21.94 11.71
C PRO A 209 -2.73 21.03 10.97
N LEU A 210 -2.24 19.97 11.60
CA LEU A 210 -1.34 19.00 10.98
C LEU A 210 -1.63 17.60 11.51
N ARG A 211 -1.30 16.59 10.69
CA ARG A 211 -1.24 15.19 11.11
C ARG A 211 0.21 14.71 11.05
N GLY A 212 0.60 13.90 12.03
CA GLY A 212 1.94 13.29 12.11
C GLY A 212 1.85 11.78 11.99
N TRP A 213 2.89 11.16 11.42
CA TRP A 213 2.99 9.73 11.16
C TRP A 213 4.34 9.19 11.61
N MET A 214 4.33 7.96 12.11
CA MET A 214 5.55 7.21 12.41
C MET A 214 5.36 5.72 12.14
N VAL A 215 6.34 5.10 11.51
CA VAL A 215 6.42 3.64 11.35
C VAL A 215 7.80 3.17 11.75
N LEU A 216 7.86 2.11 12.57
CA LEU A 216 9.07 1.38 12.91
C LEU A 216 8.90 -0.07 12.48
N ALA A 217 9.63 -0.49 11.45
CA ALA A 217 9.54 -1.83 10.90
C ALA A 217 10.85 -2.61 11.09
N ARG A 218 10.74 -3.93 11.28
CA ARG A 218 11.84 -4.87 11.21
C ARG A 218 11.47 -6.05 10.35
N SER A 219 12.36 -6.40 9.42
CA SER A 219 12.19 -7.58 8.56
C SER A 219 13.41 -8.48 8.67
N ARG A 220 13.18 -9.79 8.82
CA ARG A 220 14.27 -10.77 8.92
C ARG A 220 13.89 -12.14 8.40
N ASN A 221 14.87 -12.93 7.96
CA ASN A 221 14.66 -14.34 7.61
C ASN A 221 15.57 -15.31 8.38
N GLY A 222 16.51 -14.81 9.19
CA GLY A 222 17.43 -15.63 9.97
C GLY A 222 18.65 -16.13 9.19
N ALA A 223 18.82 -15.71 7.94
CA ALA A 223 19.96 -16.04 7.10
C ALA A 223 20.57 -14.78 6.46
N SER A 224 19.90 -14.21 5.47
CA SER A 224 20.41 -13.16 4.59
C SER A 224 19.66 -11.83 4.68
N LEU A 225 18.60 -11.76 5.51
CA LEU A 225 17.79 -10.57 5.72
C LEU A 225 17.73 -10.22 7.21
N ASP A 226 18.15 -9.00 7.55
CA ASP A 226 17.81 -8.28 8.78
C ASP A 226 17.86 -6.77 8.50
N THR A 227 16.69 -6.14 8.39
CA THR A 227 16.59 -4.69 8.18
C THR A 227 15.75 -4.02 9.26
N ARG A 228 16.08 -2.78 9.57
CA ARG A 228 15.28 -1.90 10.43
C ARG A 228 14.94 -0.65 9.65
N ASP A 229 13.66 -0.48 9.39
CA ASP A 229 13.15 0.55 8.51
C ASP A 229 12.29 1.53 9.33
N THR A 230 12.32 2.81 8.99
CA THR A 230 11.64 3.87 9.74
C THR A 230 11.03 4.87 8.78
N LEU A 231 9.81 5.30 9.09
CA LEU A 231 9.17 6.44 8.47
C LEU A 231 8.84 7.46 9.55
N VAL A 232 9.09 8.74 9.26
CA VAL A 232 8.48 9.87 9.97
C VAL A 232 7.88 10.79 8.91
N GLY A 233 6.60 11.11 9.06
CA GLY A 233 5.85 11.87 8.07
C GLY A 233 4.95 12.92 8.71
N VAL A 234 4.63 13.96 7.93
CA VAL A 234 3.69 15.01 8.30
C VAL A 234 2.85 15.43 7.11
N SER A 235 1.67 15.97 7.39
CA SER A 235 0.85 16.62 6.39
C SER A 235 0.02 17.74 7.01
N ILE A 236 -0.23 18.75 6.21
CA ILE A 236 -0.87 20.00 6.62
C ILE A 236 -1.95 20.30 5.58
N PRO A 237 -3.25 20.08 5.90
CA PRO A 237 -4.35 20.54 5.07
C PRO A 237 -4.61 22.03 5.30
N PHE A 238 -4.88 22.79 4.23
CA PHE A 238 -5.29 24.19 4.30
C PHE A 238 -6.19 24.54 3.11
N GLY A 239 -7.45 24.88 3.41
CA GLY A 239 -8.46 25.14 2.38
C GLY A 239 -8.63 23.93 1.44
N ARG A 240 -8.32 24.12 0.16
CA ARG A 240 -8.37 23.06 -0.87
C ARG A 240 -7.04 22.33 -1.06
N SER A 241 -6.01 22.73 -0.34
CA SER A 241 -4.64 22.27 -0.51
C SER A 241 -4.21 21.33 0.61
N LEU A 242 -3.25 20.46 0.31
CA LEU A 242 -2.55 19.63 1.29
C LEU A 242 -1.08 19.59 0.92
N ILE A 243 -0.22 19.83 1.91
CA ILE A 243 1.22 19.55 1.82
C ILE A 243 1.50 18.29 2.61
N ALA A 244 2.29 17.38 2.06
CA ALA A 244 2.77 16.16 2.72
C ALA A 244 4.29 16.09 2.60
N ALA A 245 4.96 15.60 3.64
CA ALA A 245 6.39 15.35 3.60
C ALA A 245 6.75 14.15 4.46
N ASP A 246 7.79 13.43 4.07
CA ASP A 246 8.30 12.31 4.85
C ASP A 246 9.82 12.17 4.77
N VAL A 247 10.33 11.40 5.73
CA VAL A 247 11.67 10.82 5.71
C VAL A 247 11.53 9.33 5.95
N VAL A 248 12.01 8.55 4.99
CA VAL A 248 12.03 7.09 5.06
C VAL A 248 13.47 6.62 5.10
N ARG A 249 13.82 5.78 6.08
CA ARG A 249 15.17 5.23 6.23
C ARG A 249 15.12 3.72 6.32
N LYS A 250 15.88 3.04 5.45
CA LYS A 250 16.18 1.61 5.57
C LYS A 250 17.58 1.42 6.12
N SER A 251 17.69 0.57 7.13
CA SER A 251 18.98 0.20 7.73
C SER A 251 19.22 -1.29 7.61
N ASP A 252 20.15 -1.68 6.74
CA ASP A 252 20.61 -3.07 6.63
C ASP A 252 21.53 -3.41 7.82
N ARG A 253 21.30 -4.57 8.43
CA ARG A 253 22.03 -5.03 9.62
C ARG A 253 23.01 -6.16 9.34
N ILE A 254 23.09 -6.61 8.09
CA ILE A 254 23.99 -7.67 7.64
C ILE A 254 25.12 -7.06 6.81
N VAL A 255 24.78 -6.27 5.79
CA VAL A 255 25.74 -5.67 4.86
C VAL A 255 26.07 -4.25 5.30
N ARG A 256 27.35 -4.00 5.59
CA ARG A 256 27.82 -2.65 5.93
C ARG A 256 27.61 -1.69 4.77
N ASN A 257 27.20 -0.46 5.08
CA ASN A 257 26.95 0.62 4.11
C ASN A 257 25.85 0.31 3.08
N ALA A 258 24.98 -0.67 3.34
CA ALA A 258 23.80 -0.97 2.51
C ALA A 258 22.52 -0.30 3.03
N ASN A 259 22.62 0.94 3.52
CA ASN A 259 21.46 1.70 4.00
C ASN A 259 20.86 2.57 2.89
N ALA A 260 19.63 3.03 3.06
CA ALA A 260 19.02 4.04 2.19
C ALA A 260 18.22 5.07 2.97
N THR A 261 18.11 6.27 2.40
CA THR A 261 17.25 7.34 2.93
C THR A 261 16.54 8.06 1.79
N GLN A 262 15.22 8.14 1.88
CA GLN A 262 14.35 8.90 0.99
C GLN A 262 13.78 10.09 1.74
N LEU A 263 13.75 11.23 1.07
CA LEU A 263 13.00 12.41 1.46
C LEU A 263 11.96 12.68 0.39
N ALA A 264 10.70 12.89 0.77
CA ALA A 264 9.68 13.32 -0.18
C ALA A 264 8.91 14.55 0.30
N LEU A 265 8.43 15.32 -0.68
CA LEU A 265 7.56 16.47 -0.51
C LEU A 265 6.48 16.43 -1.59
N GLY A 266 5.23 16.50 -1.17
CA GLY A 266 4.05 16.54 -2.03
C GLY A 266 3.20 17.77 -1.77
N TYR A 267 2.59 18.27 -2.83
CA TYR A 267 1.53 19.25 -2.80
C TYR A 267 0.35 18.73 -3.61
N TYR A 268 -0.85 18.83 -3.03
CA TYR A 268 -2.10 18.41 -3.63
C TYR A 268 -3.09 19.56 -3.61
N TYR A 269 -3.80 19.79 -4.72
CA TYR A 269 -4.85 20.77 -4.83
C TYR A 269 -6.17 20.13 -5.28
N THR A 270 -7.16 20.16 -4.41
CA THR A 270 -8.48 19.56 -4.62
C THR A 270 -9.35 20.48 -5.46
N ILE A 271 -9.69 20.05 -6.69
CA ILE A 271 -10.64 20.76 -7.55
C ILE A 271 -12.07 20.41 -7.14
N SER A 272 -12.32 19.12 -6.89
CA SER A 272 -13.62 18.58 -6.50
C SER A 272 -13.44 17.35 -5.60
N LYS A 273 -14.55 16.80 -5.09
CA LYS A 273 -14.53 15.50 -4.39
C LYS A 273 -13.93 14.36 -5.24
N ARG A 274 -13.89 14.51 -6.57
CA ARG A 274 -13.45 13.48 -7.51
C ARG A 274 -12.14 13.81 -8.23
N THR A 275 -11.68 15.05 -8.20
CA THR A 275 -10.52 15.48 -9.00
C THR A 275 -9.56 16.32 -8.16
N ASN A 276 -8.27 16.00 -8.23
CA ASN A 276 -7.21 16.85 -7.72
C ASN A 276 -6.06 16.96 -8.74
N LEU A 277 -5.23 17.99 -8.55
CA LEU A 277 -3.91 18.10 -9.16
C LEU A 277 -2.86 17.87 -8.08
N TYR A 278 -1.68 17.39 -8.47
CA TYR A 278 -0.59 17.19 -7.52
C TYR A 278 0.78 17.41 -8.15
N VAL A 279 1.75 17.71 -7.29
CA VAL A 279 3.17 17.63 -7.58
C VAL A 279 3.85 16.93 -6.41
N VAL A 280 4.60 15.87 -6.67
CA VAL A 280 5.39 15.14 -5.65
C VAL A 280 6.82 15.02 -6.13
N SER A 281 7.77 15.36 -5.27
CA SER A 281 9.20 15.18 -5.51
C SER A 281 9.79 14.31 -4.42
N SER A 282 10.69 13.41 -4.79
CA SER A 282 11.47 12.63 -3.82
C SER A 282 12.94 12.57 -4.20
N ASN A 283 13.81 12.41 -3.20
CA ASN A 283 15.23 12.14 -3.36
C ASN A 283 15.63 10.96 -2.48
N LEU A 284 16.03 9.87 -3.13
CA LEU A 284 16.58 8.68 -2.52
C LEU A 284 18.10 8.68 -2.62
N ARG A 285 18.77 8.40 -1.51
CA ARG A 285 20.22 8.23 -1.43
C ARG A 285 20.54 6.86 -0.85
N ASN A 286 21.38 6.12 -1.54
CA ASN A 286 21.88 4.84 -1.08
C ASN A 286 23.27 4.99 -0.45
N GLY A 287 23.56 4.16 0.54
CA GLY A 287 24.93 3.91 0.98
C GLY A 287 25.71 3.17 -0.10
N SER A 288 27.04 3.18 -0.01
CA SER A 288 27.93 2.69 -1.07
C SER A 288 27.72 1.23 -1.48
N ALA A 289 27.10 0.41 -0.63
CA ALA A 289 26.80 -1.01 -0.90
C ALA A 289 25.32 -1.27 -1.22
N ALA A 290 24.46 -0.24 -1.28
CA ALA A 290 23.05 -0.35 -1.59
C ALA A 290 22.73 0.24 -2.97
N SER A 291 21.73 -0.33 -3.64
CA SER A 291 21.19 0.16 -4.92
C SER A 291 19.66 0.14 -4.92
N TYR A 292 19.03 0.45 -3.78
CA TYR A 292 17.56 0.49 -3.69
C TYR A 292 17.03 1.50 -4.70
N GLN A 293 16.16 1.02 -5.59
CA GLN A 293 15.56 1.80 -6.68
C GLN A 293 16.55 2.58 -7.55
N ALA A 294 17.85 2.25 -7.55
CA ALA A 294 18.87 2.97 -8.31
C ALA A 294 19.67 1.99 -9.16
N ALA A 295 20.11 2.42 -10.34
CA ALA A 295 20.84 1.57 -11.28
C ALA A 295 22.22 1.12 -10.77
N LEU A 296 22.82 1.84 -9.82
CA LEU A 296 24.19 1.60 -9.35
C LEU A 296 24.27 1.59 -7.81
N PRO A 297 25.21 0.82 -7.22
CA PRO A 297 25.54 0.92 -5.79
C PRO A 297 25.96 2.34 -5.39
N GLY A 298 25.48 2.84 -4.24
CA GLY A 298 25.66 4.23 -3.81
C GLY A 298 24.90 5.25 -4.66
N GLY A 299 24.11 4.79 -5.64
CA GLY A 299 23.35 5.62 -6.55
C GLY A 299 22.28 6.44 -5.83
N THR A 300 22.01 7.62 -6.36
CA THR A 300 20.88 8.45 -5.96
C THR A 300 19.79 8.39 -7.01
N ARG A 301 18.53 8.42 -6.59
CA ARG A 301 17.40 8.61 -7.50
C ARG A 301 16.56 9.79 -7.08
N ARG A 302 16.19 10.64 -8.03
CA ARG A 302 15.28 11.75 -7.82
C ARG A 302 14.10 11.60 -8.76
N LEU A 303 12.90 11.64 -8.20
CA LEU A 303 11.65 11.64 -8.95
C LEU A 303 10.95 12.98 -8.75
N VAL A 304 10.33 13.50 -9.81
CA VAL A 304 9.36 14.59 -9.74
C VAL A 304 8.18 14.20 -10.62
N ALA A 305 7.01 14.05 -10.02
CA ALA A 305 5.77 13.77 -10.72
C ALA A 305 4.83 14.97 -10.58
N ALA A 306 4.29 15.46 -11.69
CA ALA A 306 3.23 16.45 -11.72
C ALA A 306 2.04 15.88 -12.50
N GLY A 307 0.89 15.76 -11.85
CA GLY A 307 -0.21 14.97 -12.39
C GLY A 307 -1.59 15.39 -11.92
N MET A 308 -2.55 14.60 -12.38
CA MET A 308 -3.97 14.72 -12.04
C MET A 308 -4.53 13.35 -11.73
N ARG A 309 -5.32 13.27 -10.67
CA ARG A 309 -6.11 12.09 -10.32
C ARG A 309 -7.59 12.43 -10.46
N HIS A 310 -8.33 11.56 -11.14
CA HIS A 310 -9.79 11.62 -11.26
C HIS A 310 -10.43 10.28 -10.88
N GLN A 311 -11.36 10.29 -9.92
CA GLN A 311 -12.13 9.11 -9.52
C GLN A 311 -13.59 9.18 -10.01
N PHE A 312 -14.16 8.02 -10.37
CA PHE A 312 -15.52 7.92 -10.91
C PHE A 312 -16.37 6.85 -10.22
#